data_AF-A0A381RND3-F1
#
_entry.id   AF-A0A381RND3-F1
#
_cell.length_a   1.000
_cell.length_b   1.000
_cell.length_c   1.000
_cell.angle_alpha   90.00
_cell.angle_beta   90.00
_cell.angle_gamma   90.00
#
_symmetry.space_group_name_H-M   'P 1'
#
loop_
_entity.id
_entity.type
_entity.pdbx_description
1 polymer ?
#
loop_
_entity_poly.entity_id
_entity_poly.type
_entity_poly.pdbx_seq_one_letter_code
_entity_poly.pdbx_strand_id
1 'polypeptide(L)'
;MPSKMNTEFNYRYQVIGDTPWEKIKTLKGFLEGRVRAAVLEEVGNLKYQAKLAKLKRLEEEAGRQEDILELKAEIMELESHRVVTEEAYNFNKDEIVILNKLLKELYVIAEPTRIKGYTDEEMYEANAANEFTVNIGREIQAEMIANGRPSPAKLRSAMSNPHTWNALKKIGLVPKETKILEGHINPTLKIELKGVEDEIIQDTSK
;
A
#
# COMPACT_ATOMS: atom_id res chain seq x y z
N MET A 1 2.90 -12.35 -18.16
CA MET A 1 2.82 -13.48 -17.21
C MET A 1 1.54 -13.33 -16.41
N PRO A 2 0.69 -14.37 -16.30
CA PRO A 2 -0.47 -14.31 -15.43
C PRO A 2 0.00 -14.05 -13.99
N SER A 3 -0.45 -12.95 -13.40
CA SER A 3 -0.23 -12.69 -11.97
C SER A 3 -0.92 -13.82 -11.21
N LYS A 4 -0.19 -14.53 -10.35
CA LYS A 4 -0.83 -15.45 -9.40
C LYS A 4 -1.81 -14.65 -8.54
N MET A 5 -2.96 -15.25 -8.25
CA MET A 5 -3.98 -14.66 -7.39
C MET A 5 -3.39 -14.33 -6.02
N ASN A 6 -3.58 -13.09 -5.56
CA ASN A 6 -3.36 -12.76 -4.16
C ASN A 6 -4.56 -13.27 -3.35
N THR A 7 -4.28 -14.06 -2.32
CA THR A 7 -5.32 -14.58 -1.43
C THR A 7 -5.75 -13.53 -0.40
N GLU A 8 -6.91 -13.74 0.23
CA GLU A 8 -7.35 -12.92 1.36
C GLU A 8 -6.29 -12.86 2.47
N PHE A 9 -5.55 -13.94 2.71
CA PHE A 9 -4.47 -13.97 3.68
C PHE A 9 -3.36 -12.97 3.35
N ASN A 10 -2.97 -12.87 2.08
CA ASN A 10 -1.96 -11.92 1.63
C ASN A 10 -2.39 -10.48 1.95
N TYR A 11 -3.63 -10.11 1.60
CA TYR A 11 -4.15 -8.77 1.86
C TYR A 11 -4.41 -8.47 3.34
N ARG A 12 -4.77 -9.47 4.14
CA ARG A 12 -5.10 -9.28 5.55
C ARG A 12 -3.86 -9.13 6.44
N TYR A 13 -2.82 -9.91 6.16
CA TYR A 13 -1.69 -10.09 7.08
C TYR A 13 -0.32 -9.75 6.50
N GLN A 14 -0.16 -9.79 5.18
CA GLN A 14 1.13 -9.51 4.53
C GLN A 14 1.16 -8.13 3.86
N VAL A 15 0.02 -7.44 3.81
CA VAL A 15 -0.04 -6.07 3.29
C VAL A 15 0.61 -5.10 4.27
N ILE A 16 1.28 -4.10 3.72
CA ILE A 16 1.95 -3.05 4.50
C ILE A 16 0.91 -2.18 5.22
N GLY A 17 1.24 -1.79 6.45
CA GLY A 17 0.41 -0.95 7.30
C GLY A 17 0.18 -1.58 8.67
N ASP A 18 0.54 -0.88 9.72
CA ASP A 18 0.40 -1.32 11.11
C ASP A 18 -0.89 -0.80 11.76
N THR A 19 -1.45 0.30 11.24
CA THR A 19 -2.70 0.93 11.67
C THR A 19 -3.86 0.72 10.68
N PRO A 20 -5.12 0.81 11.13
CA PRO A 20 -6.28 0.66 10.25
C PRO A 20 -6.28 1.64 9.06
N TRP A 21 -5.97 2.92 9.28
CA TRP A 21 -5.94 3.94 8.23
C TRP A 21 -4.85 3.68 7.19
N GLU A 22 -3.64 3.28 7.59
CA GLU A 22 -2.57 2.96 6.61
C GLU A 22 -2.89 1.69 5.80
N LYS A 23 -3.53 0.69 6.44
CA LYS A 23 -4.04 -0.49 5.72
C LYS A 23 -5.12 -0.12 4.71
N ILE A 24 -6.06 0.76 5.07
CA ILE A 24 -7.10 1.25 4.14
C ILE A 24 -6.46 1.93 2.93
N LYS A 25 -5.52 2.86 3.16
CA LYS A 25 -4.76 3.55 2.11
C LYS A 25 -4.11 2.57 1.15
N THR A 26 -3.41 1.58 1.69
CA THR A 26 -2.72 0.55 0.91
C THR A 26 -3.70 -0.32 0.11
N LEU A 27 -4.77 -0.81 0.72
CA LEU A 27 -5.78 -1.63 0.04
C LEU A 27 -6.55 -0.86 -1.04
N LYS A 28 -6.78 0.45 -0.84
CA LYS A 28 -7.37 1.31 -1.87
C LYS A 28 -6.49 1.42 -3.11
N GLY A 29 -5.18 1.58 -2.93
CA GLY A 29 -4.23 1.58 -4.04
C GLY A 29 -4.29 0.29 -4.87
N PHE A 30 -4.37 -0.87 -4.19
CA PHE A 30 -4.58 -2.15 -4.87
C PHE A 30 -5.93 -2.21 -5.60
N LEU A 31 -7.01 -1.80 -4.94
CA LEU A 31 -8.35 -1.82 -5.53
C LEU A 31 -8.43 -0.97 -6.79
N GLU A 32 -7.85 0.24 -6.77
CA GLU A 32 -7.81 1.11 -7.95
C GLU A 32 -7.05 0.45 -9.12
N GLY A 33 -5.94 -0.23 -8.85
CA GLY A 33 -5.21 -1.01 -9.84
C GLY A 33 -6.06 -2.14 -10.44
N ARG A 34 -6.79 -2.88 -9.59
CA ARG A 34 -7.65 -4.00 -10.02
C ARG A 34 -8.88 -3.56 -10.79
N VAL A 35 -9.52 -2.46 -10.39
CA VAL A 35 -10.64 -1.86 -11.12
C VAL A 35 -10.19 -1.38 -12.50
N ARG A 36 -9.02 -0.73 -12.60
CA ARG A 36 -8.45 -0.35 -13.91
C ARG A 36 -8.14 -1.55 -14.78
N ALA A 37 -7.59 -2.62 -14.20
CA ALA A 37 -7.33 -3.86 -14.93
C ALA A 37 -8.60 -4.54 -15.44
N ALA A 38 -9.72 -4.43 -14.71
CA ALA A 38 -11.02 -4.97 -15.16
C ALA A 38 -11.52 -4.27 -16.43
N VAL A 39 -11.30 -2.96 -16.59
CA VAL A 39 -11.65 -2.23 -17.82
C VAL A 39 -10.84 -2.74 -19.02
N LEU A 40 -9.60 -3.19 -18.80
CA LEU A 40 -8.75 -3.71 -19.88
C LEU A 40 -9.27 -5.03 -20.48
N GLU A 41 -10.08 -5.80 -19.73
CA GLU A 41 -10.80 -6.97 -20.26
C GLU A 41 -11.73 -6.57 -21.40
N GLU A 42 -12.57 -5.56 -21.17
CA GLU A 42 -13.49 -5.05 -22.18
C GLU A 42 -12.75 -4.43 -23.37
N VAL A 43 -11.69 -3.67 -23.11
CA VAL A 43 -10.83 -3.11 -24.17
C VAL A 43 -10.20 -4.22 -25.03
N GLY A 44 -9.72 -5.30 -24.40
CA GLY A 44 -9.19 -6.46 -25.10
C GLY A 44 -10.23 -7.13 -25.99
N ASN A 45 -11.44 -7.33 -25.48
CA ASN A 45 -12.56 -7.90 -26.22
C ASN A 45 -12.94 -7.05 -27.44
N LEU A 46 -13.05 -5.73 -27.28
CA LEU A 46 -13.34 -4.80 -28.38
C LEU A 46 -12.25 -4.82 -29.45
N LYS A 47 -10.97 -4.84 -29.05
CA LYS A 47 -9.84 -4.96 -29.99
C LYS A 47 -9.86 -6.26 -30.78
N TYR A 48 -10.19 -7.37 -30.11
CA TYR A 48 -10.33 -8.67 -30.76
C TYR A 48 -11.49 -8.68 -31.78
N GLN A 49 -12.66 -8.17 -31.39
CA GLN A 49 -13.81 -8.02 -32.29
C GLN A 49 -13.48 -7.12 -33.50
N ALA A 50 -12.75 -6.02 -33.30
CA ALA A 50 -12.32 -5.14 -34.38
C ALA A 50 -11.39 -5.86 -35.37
N LYS A 51 -10.46 -6.71 -34.90
CA LYS A 51 -9.59 -7.51 -35.76
C LYS A 51 -10.39 -8.52 -36.59
N LEU A 52 -11.35 -9.22 -35.96
CA LEU A 52 -12.25 -10.14 -36.68
C LEU A 52 -13.07 -9.43 -37.77
N ALA A 53 -13.63 -8.26 -37.46
CA ALA A 53 -14.38 -7.47 -38.43
C ALA A 53 -13.49 -6.98 -39.58
N LYS A 54 -12.26 -6.55 -39.28
CA LYS A 54 -11.28 -6.14 -40.30
C LYS A 54 -10.89 -7.30 -41.21
N LEU A 55 -10.69 -8.49 -40.66
CA LEU A 55 -10.38 -9.70 -41.43
C LEU A 55 -11.52 -10.03 -42.40
N LYS A 56 -12.76 -10.06 -41.90
CA LYS A 56 -13.94 -10.33 -42.71
C LYS A 56 -14.07 -9.34 -43.89
N ARG A 57 -13.86 -8.04 -43.64
CA ARG A 57 -13.88 -7.03 -44.69
C ARG A 57 -12.81 -7.27 -45.76
N LEU A 58 -11.56 -7.58 -45.35
CA LEU A 58 -10.47 -7.86 -46.29
C LEU A 58 -10.75 -9.10 -47.15
N GLU A 59 -11.37 -10.14 -46.57
CA GLU A 59 -11.77 -11.34 -47.31
C GLU A 59 -12.90 -11.03 -48.33
N GLU A 60 -13.85 -10.16 -47.98
CA GLU A 60 -14.94 -9.73 -48.86
C GLU A 60 -14.48 -8.81 -50.01
N GLU A 61 -13.53 -7.90 -49.74
CA GLU A 61 -13.02 -6.91 -50.70
C GLU A 61 -11.88 -7.45 -51.60
N ALA A 62 -11.59 -8.76 -51.54
CA ALA A 62 -10.43 -9.37 -52.20
C ALA A 62 -9.11 -8.64 -51.87
N GLY A 63 -8.93 -8.31 -50.59
CA GLY A 63 -7.71 -7.74 -50.04
C GLY A 63 -6.48 -8.59 -50.32
N ARG A 64 -5.30 -7.99 -50.23
CA ARG A 64 -4.07 -8.70 -50.57
C ARG A 64 -3.84 -9.90 -49.65
N GLN A 65 -3.36 -10.99 -50.23
CA GLN A 65 -3.21 -12.25 -49.51
C GLN A 65 -2.23 -12.13 -48.34
N GLU A 66 -1.17 -11.33 -48.49
CA GLU A 66 -0.21 -11.07 -47.42
C GLU A 66 -0.88 -10.43 -46.18
N ASP A 67 -1.75 -9.44 -46.40
CA ASP A 67 -2.45 -8.73 -45.31
C ASP A 67 -3.44 -9.66 -44.57
N ILE A 68 -4.10 -10.54 -45.31
CA ILE A 68 -5.03 -11.55 -44.75
C ILE A 68 -4.26 -12.55 -43.89
N LEU A 69 -3.12 -13.04 -44.37
CA LEU A 69 -2.30 -14.02 -43.63
C LEU A 69 -1.69 -13.41 -42.37
N GLU A 70 -1.20 -12.17 -42.44
CA GLU A 70 -0.67 -11.44 -41.29
C GLU A 70 -1.76 -11.25 -40.21
N LEU A 71 -2.95 -10.78 -40.59
CA LEU A 71 -4.04 -10.57 -39.63
C LEU A 71 -4.56 -11.88 -39.03
N LYS A 72 -4.57 -12.97 -39.79
CA LYS A 72 -4.89 -14.32 -39.28
C LYS A 72 -3.85 -14.79 -38.25
N ALA A 73 -2.56 -14.55 -38.50
CA ALA A 73 -1.51 -14.90 -37.56
C ALA A 73 -1.66 -14.13 -36.23
N GLU A 74 -1.92 -12.82 -36.29
CA GLU A 74 -2.17 -12.01 -35.09
C GLU A 74 -3.39 -12.51 -34.29
N ILE A 75 -4.49 -12.86 -34.97
CA ILE A 75 -5.69 -13.39 -34.32
C ILE A 75 -5.39 -14.74 -33.64
N MET A 76 -4.67 -15.62 -34.32
CA MET A 76 -4.29 -16.93 -33.78
C MET A 76 -3.37 -16.80 -32.55
N GLU A 77 -2.44 -15.84 -32.57
CA GLU A 77 -1.60 -15.53 -31.41
C GLU A 77 -2.44 -15.06 -30.21
N LEU A 78 -3.39 -14.14 -30.43
CA LEU A 78 -4.30 -13.67 -29.39
C LEU A 78 -5.14 -14.82 -28.81
N GLU A 79 -5.65 -15.70 -29.66
CA GLU A 79 -6.43 -16.87 -29.25
C GLU A 79 -5.61 -17.86 -28.44
N SER A 80 -4.33 -18.05 -28.78
CA SER A 80 -3.42 -18.94 -28.06
C SER A 80 -3.24 -18.54 -26.59
N HIS A 81 -3.39 -17.24 -26.28
CA HIS A 81 -3.27 -16.70 -24.93
C HIS A 81 -4.63 -16.52 -24.22
N ARG A 82 -5.75 -16.77 -24.89
CA ARG A 82 -7.09 -16.41 -24.40
C ARG A 82 -7.44 -17.08 -23.08
N VAL A 83 -7.19 -18.39 -22.95
CA VAL A 83 -7.51 -19.16 -21.73
C VAL A 83 -6.78 -18.58 -20.51
N VAL A 84 -5.48 -18.32 -20.65
CA VAL A 84 -4.66 -17.73 -19.58
C VAL A 84 -5.11 -16.31 -19.24
N THR A 85 -5.54 -15.55 -20.25
CA THR A 85 -6.02 -14.19 -20.07
C THR A 85 -7.37 -14.16 -19.34
N GLU A 86 -8.29 -15.04 -19.71
CA GLU A 86 -9.61 -15.19 -19.07
C GLU A 86 -9.49 -15.60 -17.61
N GLU A 87 -8.61 -16.55 -17.30
CA GLU A 87 -8.30 -16.95 -15.93
C GLU A 87 -7.76 -15.76 -15.11
N ALA A 88 -6.85 -14.97 -15.68
CA ALA A 88 -6.33 -13.77 -15.03
C ALA A 88 -7.41 -12.71 -14.77
N TYR A 89 -8.38 -12.55 -15.66
CA TYR A 89 -9.52 -11.64 -15.43
C TYR A 89 -10.45 -12.14 -14.33
N ASN A 90 -10.68 -13.45 -14.25
CA ASN A 90 -11.46 -14.04 -13.15
C ASN A 90 -10.77 -13.82 -11.81
N PHE A 91 -9.46 -14.07 -11.71
CA PHE A 91 -8.70 -13.74 -10.49
C PHE A 91 -8.77 -12.26 -10.15
N ASN A 92 -8.72 -11.36 -11.14
CA ASN A 92 -8.87 -9.93 -10.89
C ASN A 92 -10.24 -9.58 -10.29
N LYS A 93 -11.32 -10.19 -10.77
CA LYS A 93 -12.68 -10.01 -10.23
C LYS A 93 -12.79 -10.52 -8.79
N ASP A 94 -12.24 -11.70 -8.51
CA ASP A 94 -12.21 -12.26 -7.16
C ASP A 94 -11.41 -11.39 -6.19
N GLU A 95 -10.27 -10.86 -6.63
CA GLU A 95 -9.46 -9.93 -5.82
C GLU A 95 -10.22 -8.63 -5.51
N ILE A 96 -11.00 -8.08 -6.45
CA ILE A 96 -11.86 -6.90 -6.18
C ILE A 96 -12.87 -7.21 -5.07
N VAL A 97 -13.48 -8.40 -5.07
CA VAL A 97 -14.43 -8.80 -4.03
C VAL A 97 -13.74 -8.89 -2.66
N ILE A 98 -12.56 -9.52 -2.60
CA ILE A 98 -11.76 -9.64 -1.37
C ILE A 98 -11.37 -8.26 -0.85
N LEU A 99 -10.85 -7.38 -1.72
CA LEU A 99 -10.42 -6.03 -1.34
C LEU A 99 -11.57 -5.20 -0.78
N ASN A 100 -12.75 -5.23 -1.42
CA ASN A 100 -13.93 -4.53 -0.93
C ASN A 100 -14.41 -5.06 0.44
N LYS A 101 -14.39 -6.38 0.63
CA LYS A 101 -14.70 -7.01 1.92
C LYS A 101 -13.75 -6.50 3.01
N LEU A 102 -12.44 -6.57 2.77
CA LEU A 102 -11.41 -6.15 3.73
C LEU A 102 -11.46 -4.65 4.03
N LEU A 103 -11.68 -3.81 3.01
CA LEU A 103 -11.88 -2.38 3.21
C LEU A 103 -13.07 -2.11 4.13
N LYS A 104 -14.21 -2.76 3.88
CA LYS A 104 -15.40 -2.63 4.74
C LYS A 104 -15.10 -2.99 6.19
N GLU A 105 -14.38 -4.10 6.42
CA GLU A 105 -13.97 -4.51 7.78
C GLU A 105 -13.05 -3.48 8.44
N LEU A 106 -12.08 -2.93 7.70
CA LEU A 106 -11.18 -1.91 8.24
C LEU A 106 -11.90 -0.60 8.54
N TYR A 107 -12.82 -0.17 7.69
CA TYR A 107 -13.61 1.04 7.95
C TYR A 107 -14.46 0.91 9.22
N VAL A 108 -15.00 -0.26 9.54
CA VAL A 108 -15.71 -0.48 10.82
C VAL A 108 -14.81 -0.16 12.02
N ILE A 109 -13.51 -0.44 11.92
CA ILE A 109 -12.52 -0.16 12.97
C ILE A 109 -12.05 1.30 12.92
N ALA A 110 -11.88 1.86 11.73
CA ALA A 110 -11.28 3.17 11.51
C ALA A 110 -12.26 4.33 11.71
N GLU A 111 -13.50 4.22 11.22
CA GLU A 111 -14.52 5.28 11.25
C GLU A 111 -14.80 5.86 12.65
N PRO A 112 -14.85 5.07 13.74
CA PRO A 112 -14.99 5.62 15.09
C PRO A 112 -13.87 6.59 15.50
N THR A 113 -12.71 6.52 14.85
CA THR A 113 -11.56 7.40 15.09
C THR A 113 -11.48 8.58 14.13
N ARG A 114 -12.44 8.71 13.19
CA ARG A 114 -12.43 9.78 12.19
C ARG A 114 -12.61 11.15 12.85
N ILE A 115 -11.72 12.08 12.51
CA ILE A 115 -11.87 13.49 12.87
C ILE A 115 -13.01 14.07 12.04
N LYS A 116 -13.99 14.69 12.70
CA LYS A 116 -15.20 15.20 12.04
C LYS A 116 -14.83 16.18 10.92
N GLY A 117 -15.31 15.89 9.71
CA GLY A 117 -15.08 16.71 8.52
C GLY A 117 -13.85 16.31 7.71
N TYR A 118 -13.00 15.39 8.20
CA TYR A 118 -11.81 14.96 7.48
C TYR A 118 -12.15 13.91 6.43
N THR A 119 -11.57 14.10 5.25
CA THR A 119 -11.47 13.12 4.17
C THR A 119 -10.52 11.98 4.53
N ASP A 120 -10.51 10.92 3.72
CA ASP A 120 -9.60 9.79 3.94
C ASP A 120 -8.12 10.20 3.85
N GLU A 121 -7.77 11.05 2.88
CA GLU A 121 -6.39 11.53 2.73
C GLU A 121 -5.94 12.34 3.95
N GLU A 122 -6.81 13.20 4.47
CA GLU A 122 -6.54 13.95 5.70
C GLU A 122 -6.44 13.03 6.92
N MET A 123 -7.23 11.94 6.97
CA MET A 123 -7.10 10.92 8.01
C MET A 123 -5.79 10.14 7.91
N TYR A 124 -5.30 9.85 6.70
CA TYR A 124 -4.00 9.20 6.53
C TYR A 124 -2.87 10.07 7.07
N GLU A 125 -2.88 11.35 6.74
CA GLU A 125 -1.89 12.31 7.22
C GLU A 125 -1.97 12.47 8.75
N ALA A 126 -3.18 12.66 9.29
CA ALA A 126 -3.38 12.76 10.74
C ALA A 126 -2.93 11.50 11.50
N ASN A 127 -3.04 10.33 10.87
CA ASN A 127 -2.64 9.06 11.47
C ASN A 127 -1.17 8.68 11.20
N ALA A 128 -0.44 9.40 10.34
CA ALA A 128 0.92 9.05 9.94
C ALA A 128 1.88 8.92 11.13
N ALA A 129 1.74 9.78 12.15
CA ALA A 129 2.55 9.69 13.37
C ALA A 129 2.27 8.42 14.19
N ASN A 130 1.01 7.96 14.22
CA ASN A 130 0.64 6.70 14.89
C ASN A 130 1.21 5.50 14.13
N GLU A 131 1.08 5.50 12.80
CA GLU A 131 1.65 4.47 11.94
C GLU A 131 3.17 4.33 12.17
N PHE A 132 3.89 5.44 12.08
CA PHE A 132 5.33 5.48 12.33
C PHE A 132 5.69 4.95 13.73
N THR A 133 4.94 5.36 14.75
CA THR A 133 5.17 4.95 16.14
C THR A 133 4.99 3.45 16.34
N VAL A 134 3.91 2.87 15.81
CA VAL A 134 3.63 1.43 15.93
C VAL A 134 4.67 0.62 15.14
N ASN A 135 5.00 1.05 13.93
CA ASN A 135 5.97 0.38 13.08
C ASN A 135 7.35 0.29 13.75
N ILE A 136 7.92 1.43 14.14
CA ILE A 136 9.21 1.51 14.85
C ILE A 136 9.20 0.72 16.15
N GLY A 137 8.10 0.79 16.93
CA GLY A 137 7.97 0.05 18.17
C GLY A 137 8.04 -1.48 17.96
N ARG A 138 7.34 -1.99 16.94
CA ARG A 138 7.38 -3.41 16.57
C ARG A 138 8.76 -3.84 16.08
N GLU A 139 9.43 -3.02 15.29
CA GLU A 139 10.78 -3.31 14.83
C GLU A 139 11.79 -3.34 15.97
N ILE A 140 11.74 -2.36 16.88
CA ILE A 140 12.57 -2.34 18.10
C ILE A 140 12.32 -3.59 18.94
N GLN A 141 11.05 -3.94 19.16
CA GLN A 141 10.69 -5.14 19.93
C GLN A 141 11.20 -6.41 19.24
N ALA A 142 11.07 -6.52 17.92
CA ALA A 142 11.56 -7.65 17.15
C ALA A 142 13.09 -7.78 17.25
N GLU A 143 13.83 -6.67 17.15
CA GLU A 143 15.29 -6.66 17.32
C GLU A 143 15.70 -7.03 18.75
N MET A 144 14.96 -6.58 19.76
CA MET A 144 15.20 -7.00 21.15
C MET A 144 14.99 -8.49 21.34
N ILE A 145 13.95 -9.07 20.74
CA ILE A 145 13.68 -10.51 20.79
C ILE A 145 14.80 -11.29 20.06
N ALA A 146 15.20 -10.84 18.87
CA ALA A 146 16.17 -11.55 18.04
C ALA A 146 17.61 -11.41 18.53
N ASN A 147 17.99 -10.22 18.99
CA ASN A 147 19.39 -9.84 19.25
C ASN A 147 19.67 -9.44 20.71
N GLY A 148 18.65 -9.43 21.58
CA GLY A 148 18.76 -8.98 22.98
C GLY A 148 18.86 -7.46 23.16
N ARG A 149 18.83 -6.67 22.08
CA ARG A 149 18.90 -5.20 22.11
C ARG A 149 18.33 -4.58 20.82
N PRO A 150 17.82 -3.33 20.88
CA PRO A 150 17.50 -2.58 19.68
C PRO A 150 18.76 -2.16 18.92
N SER A 151 18.64 -1.98 17.61
CA SER A 151 19.71 -1.43 16.79
C SER A 151 19.85 0.09 16.99
N PRO A 152 21.08 0.62 16.89
CA PRO A 152 21.30 2.07 16.94
C PRO A 152 20.51 2.84 15.87
N ALA A 153 20.29 2.23 14.69
CA ALA A 153 19.56 2.85 13.60
C ALA A 153 18.07 3.03 13.94
N LYS A 154 17.41 2.01 14.51
CA LYS A 154 16.00 2.10 14.91
C LYS A 154 15.79 3.08 16.06
N LEU A 155 16.69 3.08 17.05
CA LEU A 155 16.66 4.09 18.12
C LEU A 155 16.85 5.52 17.56
N ARG A 156 17.78 5.72 16.62
CA ARG A 156 17.98 7.03 15.98
C ARG A 156 16.74 7.48 15.21
N SER A 157 16.09 6.57 14.49
CA SER A 157 14.85 6.88 13.77
C SER A 157 13.73 7.25 14.76
N ALA A 158 13.57 6.51 15.85
CA ALA A 158 12.59 6.83 16.89
C ALA A 158 12.80 8.22 17.51
N MET A 159 14.06 8.63 17.73
CA MET A 159 14.42 9.96 18.26
C MET A 159 14.07 11.12 17.31
N SER A 160 13.75 10.86 16.03
CA SER A 160 13.34 11.91 15.09
C SER A 160 11.92 12.44 15.33
N ASN A 161 11.12 11.73 16.12
CA ASN A 161 9.75 12.12 16.49
C ASN A 161 9.59 12.09 18.02
N PRO A 162 9.46 13.26 18.68
CA PRO A 162 9.31 13.34 20.14
C PRO A 162 8.12 12.55 20.69
N HIS A 163 6.99 12.54 19.99
CA HIS A 163 5.80 11.77 20.41
C HIS A 163 6.06 10.26 20.38
N THR A 164 6.72 9.77 19.33
CA THR A 164 7.13 8.37 19.22
C THR A 164 8.10 7.99 20.34
N TRP A 165 9.14 8.80 20.58
CA TRP A 165 10.10 8.55 21.64
C TRP A 165 9.42 8.44 23.02
N ASN A 166 8.50 9.36 23.31
CA ASN A 166 7.72 9.35 24.55
C ASN A 166 6.78 8.14 24.65
N ALA A 167 6.16 7.71 23.55
CA ALA A 167 5.35 6.50 23.53
C ALA A 167 6.19 5.24 23.84
N LEU A 168 7.41 5.14 23.28
CA LEU A 168 8.33 4.03 23.53
C LEU A 168 8.79 3.97 25.00
N LYS A 169 9.04 5.13 25.63
CA LYS A 169 9.32 5.20 27.07
C LYS A 169 8.15 4.72 27.92
N LYS A 170 6.92 5.14 27.58
CA LYS A 170 5.71 4.79 28.33
C LYS A 170 5.47 3.28 28.37
N ILE A 171 5.69 2.59 27.24
CA ILE A 171 5.51 1.13 27.14
C ILE A 171 6.74 0.34 27.60
N GLY A 172 7.85 1.02 27.94
CA GLY A 172 9.06 0.39 28.49
C GLY A 172 10.01 -0.22 27.46
N LEU A 173 9.90 0.15 26.18
CA LEU A 173 10.88 -0.25 25.16
C LEU A 173 12.18 0.56 25.24
N VAL A 174 12.13 1.73 25.88
CA VAL A 174 13.28 2.61 26.10
C VAL A 174 13.28 3.10 27.56
N PRO A 175 14.44 3.27 28.23
CA PRO A 175 14.49 3.76 29.60
C PRO A 175 13.91 5.18 29.74
N LYS A 176 13.18 5.43 30.82
CA LYS A 176 12.38 6.65 31.01
C LYS A 176 13.25 7.92 31.11
N GLU A 177 14.44 7.78 31.65
CA GLU A 177 15.41 8.84 31.92
C GLU A 177 16.19 9.29 30.66
N THR A 178 16.12 8.53 29.57
CA THR A 178 16.84 8.88 28.34
C THR A 178 16.24 10.13 27.69
N LYS A 179 17.07 11.03 27.16
CA LYS A 179 16.60 12.25 26.47
C LYS A 179 16.94 12.18 24.99
N ILE A 180 16.12 12.82 24.17
CA ILE A 180 16.49 13.11 22.78
C ILE A 180 17.62 14.13 22.83
N LEU A 181 18.72 13.86 22.13
CA LEU A 181 19.88 14.76 22.08
C LEU A 181 19.77 15.68 20.86
N GLU A 182 19.86 16.99 21.09
CA GLU A 182 19.89 18.03 20.07
C GLU A 182 21.18 18.83 20.14
N GLY A 183 21.64 19.28 18.97
CA GLY A 183 22.77 20.21 18.84
C GLY A 183 22.28 21.59 18.41
N HIS A 184 23.18 22.58 18.49
CA HIS A 184 22.88 23.91 17.96
C HIS A 184 22.69 23.87 16.44
N ILE A 185 21.56 24.41 15.96
CA ILE A 185 21.31 24.60 14.52
C ILE A 185 22.18 25.73 13.95
N ASN A 186 22.49 26.74 14.77
CA ASN A 186 23.33 27.87 14.37
C ASN A 186 24.82 27.46 14.36
N PRO A 187 25.50 27.48 13.20
CA PRO A 187 26.88 27.02 13.07
C PRO A 187 27.92 27.93 13.72
N THR A 188 27.53 29.14 14.15
CA THR A 188 28.43 30.10 14.84
C THR A 188 28.50 29.86 16.35
N LEU A 189 27.59 29.06 16.89
CA LEU A 189 27.60 28.69 18.31
C LEU A 189 28.61 27.57 18.57
N LYS A 190 29.10 27.47 19.80
CA LYS A 190 29.98 26.37 20.21
C LYS A 190 29.23 25.04 20.13
N ILE A 191 29.94 23.97 19.73
CA ILE A 191 29.39 22.62 19.71
C ILE A 191 28.98 22.23 21.13
N GLU A 192 27.69 21.92 21.31
CA GLU A 192 27.08 21.53 22.57
C GLU A 192 25.92 20.57 22.26
N LEU A 193 25.68 19.62 23.17
CA LEU A 193 24.51 18.73 23.13
C LEU A 193 23.58 19.09 24.27
N LYS A 194 22.29 19.22 23.97
CA LYS A 194 21.23 19.46 24.93
C LYS A 194 20.21 18.33 24.87
N GLY A 195 19.68 17.93 26.03
CA GLY A 195 18.57 16.99 26.08
C GLY A 195 17.26 17.74 25.93
N VAL A 196 16.39 17.30 25.02
CA VAL A 196 15.02 17.80 24.93
C VAL A 196 14.22 17.24 26.11
N GLU A 197 13.50 18.10 26.81
CA GLU A 197 12.55 17.66 27.84
C GLU A 197 11.34 17.00 27.19
N ASP A 198 10.80 15.98 27.84
CA ASP A 198 9.66 15.25 27.31
C ASP A 198 8.47 16.19 27.14
N GLU A 199 7.96 16.33 25.91
CA GLU A 199 6.72 17.06 25.68
C GLU A 199 5.59 16.44 26.51
N ILE A 200 4.97 17.25 27.36
CA ILE A 200 3.77 16.86 28.10
C ILE A 200 2.66 16.71 27.08
N ILE A 201 2.35 15.46 26.72
CA ILE A 201 1.18 15.13 25.92
C ILE A 201 -0.04 15.53 26.76
N GLN A 202 -0.56 16.73 26.53
CA GLN A 202 -1.87 17.11 27.06
C GLN A 202 -2.88 16.17 26.42
N ASP A 203 -3.47 15.32 27.26
CA ASP A 203 -4.58 14.46 26.89
C ASP A 203 -5.76 15.37 26.51
N THR A 204 -5.88 15.67 25.23
CA THR A 204 -6.99 16.47 24.67
C THR A 204 -8.25 15.63 24.48
N SER A 205 -8.25 14.40 25.00
CA SER A 205 -9.40 13.51 25.06
C SER A 205 -10.36 13.94 26.19
N LYS A 206 -11.14 15.00 25.96
CA LYS A 206 -12.39 15.28 26.67
C LYS A 206 -13.51 15.58 25.69
#